data_AF-A0A7C5MQD2-F1
#
_entry.id   AF-A0A7C5MQD2-F1
#
_cell.length_a   1.000
_cell.length_b   1.000
_cell.length_c   1.000
_cell.angle_alpha   90.00
_cell.angle_beta   90.00
_cell.angle_gamma   90.00
#
_symmetry.space_group_name_H-M   'P 1'
#
loop_
_entity.id
_entity.type
_entity.pdbx_description
1 polymer ?
#
loop_
_entity_poly.entity_id
_entity_poly.type
_entity_poly.pdbx_seq_one_letter_code
_entity_poly.pdbx_strand_id
1 'polypeptide(L)'
;MMRAFTKKENGAPAVGNINKFLQCALYDGGLFSGRVPRSLFQHLIIKHLGKNFPDGMAKWRKLNGFKALNDLDHQVIVAVAEVIEELQLKRFVPAITELRFSDMQQILDNIPGTLASLPALSAKTIGLIVAFLLRMQRLTFSEHYEITDKRLVMIGVNISKPAAKHFSARLTPDFPIADAGALSMSIPIAFKPAFVDAVVDIQMARPQMPGESVKAFRKRQDYIASYQGLYVDGGLVENLPLHVFDYEDFPHLRNKRVMQVNPNVLAIGLDPGPDPLDPKFYSNSLFKAYLADLQTKYADDPEGWEVRKKEYEKTVKKHKENVAKLTNPGNPHTPFLATYAPEKTKFGNNFGVLARTLGLIINGALSGGRESLLRTDQERDQYIKMYPYDVGTLDFSANKDLITFMQGRAEDKVREYFGFERKNLGD
;
A
#
# COMPACT_ATOMS: atom_id res chain seq x y z
N MET A 1 11.93 -0.02 -21.29
CA MET A 1 13.08 -0.80 -20.74
C MET A 1 13.06 -2.28 -21.10
N MET A 2 11.98 -3.06 -20.92
CA MET A 2 11.97 -4.49 -21.29
C MET A 2 12.25 -4.78 -22.79
N ARG A 3 11.84 -3.91 -23.72
CA ARG A 3 12.18 -4.02 -25.15
C ARG A 3 13.67 -3.78 -25.48
N ALA A 4 14.45 -3.18 -24.58
CA ALA A 4 15.87 -2.93 -24.80
C ALA A 4 16.77 -4.16 -24.52
N PHE A 5 16.20 -5.23 -23.95
CA PHE A 5 16.95 -6.44 -23.58
C PHE A 5 16.71 -7.64 -24.53
N THR A 6 15.88 -7.48 -25.57
CA THR A 6 15.44 -8.57 -26.46
C THR A 6 16.16 -8.65 -27.81
N LYS A 7 17.20 -7.84 -28.07
CA LYS A 7 18.07 -8.08 -29.25
C LYS A 7 19.41 -8.66 -28.82
N LYS A 8 19.63 -9.93 -29.18
CA LYS A 8 20.97 -10.55 -29.25
C LYS A 8 21.26 -10.89 -30.70
N GLU A 9 22.21 -10.17 -31.28
CA GLU A 9 23.10 -10.74 -32.28
C GLU A 9 24.16 -11.53 -31.47
N ASN A 10 24.40 -12.79 -31.83
CA ASN A 10 25.52 -13.63 -31.35
C ASN A 10 25.36 -14.34 -29.98
N GLY A 11 24.57 -15.41 -29.97
CA GLY A 11 24.96 -16.76 -29.49
C GLY A 11 25.49 -17.07 -28.07
N ALA A 12 25.87 -16.12 -27.22
CA ALA A 12 26.38 -16.42 -25.87
C ALA A 12 25.26 -16.44 -24.81
N PRO A 13 25.31 -17.25 -23.74
CA PRO A 13 24.27 -17.30 -22.71
C PRO A 13 24.16 -16.01 -21.86
N ALA A 14 22.94 -15.62 -21.48
CA ALA A 14 22.57 -14.31 -20.92
C ALA A 14 22.88 -14.09 -19.41
N VAL A 15 23.89 -14.77 -18.86
CA VAL A 15 24.18 -14.73 -17.42
C VAL A 15 24.59 -13.33 -16.94
N GLY A 16 25.30 -12.55 -17.78
CA GLY A 16 25.72 -11.19 -17.44
C GLY A 16 24.60 -10.15 -17.33
N ASN A 17 23.47 -10.35 -18.03
CA ASN A 17 22.34 -9.40 -18.01
C ASN A 17 21.46 -9.60 -16.76
N ILE A 18 21.40 -10.81 -16.23
CA ILE A 18 20.66 -11.11 -15.00
C ILE A 18 21.33 -10.45 -13.80
N ASN A 19 22.66 -10.52 -13.69
CA ASN A 19 23.38 -9.84 -12.59
C ASN A 19 23.24 -8.32 -12.64
N LYS A 20 23.28 -7.70 -13.83
CA LYS A 20 23.02 -6.25 -13.97
C LYS A 20 21.57 -5.89 -13.65
N PHE A 21 20.60 -6.70 -14.08
CA PHE A 21 19.19 -6.49 -13.73
C PHE A 21 18.97 -6.63 -12.22
N LEU A 22 19.51 -7.67 -11.59
CA LEU A 22 19.42 -7.86 -10.14
C LEU A 22 20.12 -6.73 -9.39
N GLN A 23 21.29 -6.28 -9.82
CA GLN A 23 21.96 -5.11 -9.24
C GLN A 23 21.11 -3.85 -9.38
N CYS A 24 20.55 -3.55 -10.55
CA CYS A 24 19.68 -2.39 -10.75
C CYS A 24 18.35 -2.50 -10.01
N ALA A 25 17.79 -3.70 -9.87
CA ALA A 25 16.54 -3.95 -9.16
C ALA A 25 16.73 -3.88 -7.64
N LEU A 26 17.90 -4.29 -7.14
CA LEU A 26 18.25 -4.40 -5.72
C LEU A 26 19.14 -3.25 -5.20
N TYR A 27 19.50 -2.24 -5.99
CA TYR A 27 20.19 -1.03 -5.52
C TYR A 27 19.21 -0.06 -4.83
N ASP A 28 19.69 0.83 -3.96
CA ASP A 28 18.87 1.89 -3.36
C ASP A 28 18.55 2.95 -4.41
N GLY A 29 17.31 2.94 -4.90
CA GLY A 29 16.88 3.63 -6.12
C GLY A 29 16.46 2.70 -7.27
N GLY A 30 16.60 1.38 -7.11
CA GLY A 30 16.10 0.38 -8.04
C GLY A 30 14.57 0.26 -8.06
N LEU A 31 14.03 -0.50 -9.02
CA LEU A 31 12.59 -0.72 -9.22
C LEU A 31 11.86 -1.15 -7.93
N PHE A 32 12.56 -1.86 -7.05
CA PHE A 32 12.02 -2.44 -5.82
C PHE A 32 12.50 -1.73 -4.54
N SER A 33 13.12 -0.56 -4.67
CA SER A 33 13.69 0.19 -3.53
C SER A 33 12.66 0.86 -2.62
N GLY A 34 11.36 0.62 -2.83
CA GLY A 34 10.28 1.35 -2.13
C GLY A 34 10.15 2.83 -2.53
N ARG A 35 11.12 3.39 -3.27
CA ARG A 35 11.13 4.79 -3.73
C ARG A 35 9.94 5.14 -4.61
N VAL A 36 9.53 4.21 -5.48
CA VAL A 36 8.38 4.37 -6.37
C VAL A 36 7.07 4.39 -5.55
N PRO A 37 6.78 3.37 -4.72
CA PRO A 37 5.65 3.43 -3.78
C PRO A 37 5.63 4.69 -2.92
N ARG A 38 6.77 5.09 -2.34
CA ARG A 38 6.91 6.32 -1.54
C ARG A 38 6.53 7.57 -2.33
N SER A 39 7.05 7.70 -3.55
CA SER A 39 6.79 8.87 -4.41
C SER A 39 5.33 8.94 -4.85
N LEU A 40 4.77 7.81 -5.29
CA LEU A 40 3.37 7.71 -5.68
C LEU A 40 2.45 8.06 -4.52
N PHE A 41 2.70 7.46 -3.36
CA PHE A 41 1.90 7.69 -2.16
C PHE A 41 1.96 9.15 -1.71
N GLN A 42 3.15 9.75 -1.75
CA GLN A 42 3.32 11.17 -1.48
C GLN A 42 2.52 12.04 -2.46
N HIS A 43 2.59 11.77 -3.77
CA HIS A 43 1.83 12.50 -4.78
C HIS A 43 0.32 12.43 -4.50
N LEU A 44 -0.19 11.22 -4.20
CA LEU A 44 -1.59 11.02 -3.86
C LEU A 44 -2.01 11.80 -2.61
N ILE A 45 -1.18 11.82 -1.57
CA ILE A 45 -1.45 12.61 -0.36
C ILE A 45 -1.48 14.10 -0.67
N ILE A 46 -0.47 14.64 -1.37
CA ILE A 46 -0.41 16.07 -1.68
C ILE A 46 -1.64 16.49 -2.47
N LYS A 47 -2.00 15.71 -3.51
CA LYS A 47 -3.18 15.94 -4.33
C LYS A 47 -4.46 15.90 -3.50
N HIS A 48 -4.59 14.94 -2.59
CA HIS A 48 -5.74 14.80 -1.72
C HIS A 48 -5.86 15.97 -0.73
N LEU A 49 -4.76 16.35 -0.06
CA LEU A 49 -4.73 17.45 0.90
C LEU A 49 -5.03 18.80 0.24
N GLY A 50 -4.42 19.06 -0.93
CA GLY A 50 -4.67 20.29 -1.68
C GLY A 50 -6.13 20.41 -2.15
N LYS A 51 -6.72 19.31 -2.60
CA LYS A 51 -8.11 19.29 -3.10
C LYS A 51 -9.15 19.39 -1.98
N ASN A 52 -8.97 18.65 -0.88
CA ASN A 52 -10.02 18.46 0.13
C ASN A 52 -9.80 19.26 1.42
N PHE A 53 -8.59 19.78 1.66
CA PHE A 53 -8.24 20.53 2.87
C PHE A 53 -7.47 21.82 2.56
N PRO A 54 -8.01 22.71 1.71
CA PRO A 54 -7.30 23.92 1.29
C PRO A 54 -6.93 24.84 2.46
N ASP A 55 -7.81 24.99 3.45
CA ASP A 55 -7.57 25.82 4.63
C ASP A 55 -6.51 25.23 5.56
N GLY A 56 -6.56 23.92 5.78
CA GLY A 56 -5.54 23.18 6.53
C GLY A 56 -4.16 23.32 5.89
N MET A 57 -4.10 23.20 4.56
CA MET A 57 -2.88 23.41 3.78
C MET A 57 -2.40 24.87 3.82
N ALA A 58 -3.31 25.86 3.81
CA ALA A 58 -2.95 27.27 3.95
C ALA A 58 -2.36 27.56 5.35
N LYS A 59 -2.99 27.01 6.41
CA LYS A 59 -2.49 27.09 7.79
C LYS A 59 -1.11 26.46 7.91
N TRP A 60 -0.93 25.25 7.38
CA TRP A 60 0.34 24.53 7.42
C TRP A 60 1.45 25.26 6.65
N ARG A 61 1.14 25.80 5.46
CA ARG A 61 2.07 26.66 4.69
C ARG A 61 2.51 27.87 5.50
N LYS A 62 1.57 28.53 6.19
CA LYS A 62 1.88 29.68 7.07
C LYS A 62 2.78 29.29 8.23
N LEU A 63 2.50 28.17 8.90
CA LEU A 63 3.30 27.67 10.03
C LEU A 63 4.73 27.30 9.62
N ASN A 64 4.92 26.78 8.40
CA ASN A 64 6.24 26.38 7.89
C ASN A 64 6.94 27.48 7.06
N GLY A 65 6.48 28.74 7.13
CA GLY A 65 7.15 29.87 6.47
C GLY A 65 6.95 29.95 4.95
N PHE A 66 6.07 29.14 4.37
CA PHE A 66 5.75 29.14 2.94
C PHE A 66 4.64 30.13 2.56
N LYS A 67 4.55 31.28 3.24
CA LYS A 67 3.47 32.27 3.02
C LYS A 67 3.40 32.73 1.55
N ALA A 68 4.54 32.81 0.87
CA ALA A 68 4.64 33.19 -0.54
C ALA A 68 4.03 32.14 -1.52
N LEU A 69 3.74 30.92 -1.06
CA LEU A 69 3.04 29.91 -1.86
C LEU A 69 1.52 30.00 -1.69
N ASN A 70 0.99 30.83 -0.80
CA ASN A 70 -0.45 30.96 -0.59
C ASN A 70 -1.18 31.60 -1.77
N ASP A 71 -0.47 32.44 -2.53
CA ASP A 71 -1.01 33.17 -3.68
C ASP A 71 -0.81 32.43 -5.02
N LEU A 72 -0.14 31.27 -5.00
CA LEU A 72 0.04 30.46 -6.21
C LEU A 72 -1.19 29.59 -6.45
N ASP A 73 -1.63 29.57 -7.71
CA ASP A 73 -2.65 28.64 -8.18
C ASP A 73 -2.20 27.19 -7.91
N HIS A 74 -3.11 26.38 -7.38
CA HIS A 74 -2.88 24.97 -7.14
C HIS A 74 -2.42 24.22 -8.41
N GLN A 75 -2.92 24.62 -9.58
CA GLN A 75 -2.52 24.06 -10.88
C GLN A 75 -1.03 24.30 -11.18
N VAL A 76 -0.47 25.42 -10.74
CA VAL A 76 0.96 25.73 -10.91
C VAL A 76 1.80 24.82 -10.00
N ILE A 77 1.35 24.57 -8.77
CA ILE A 77 2.04 23.67 -7.85
C ILE A 77 2.03 22.23 -8.39
N VAL A 78 0.90 21.77 -8.93
CA VAL A 78 0.78 20.44 -9.55
C VAL A 78 1.66 20.32 -10.79
N ALA A 79 1.62 21.31 -11.70
CA ALA A 79 2.44 21.30 -12.91
C ALA A 79 3.95 21.27 -12.59
N VAL A 80 4.40 22.04 -11.59
CA VAL A 80 5.82 22.00 -11.18
C VAL A 80 6.19 20.68 -10.50
N ALA A 81 5.27 20.07 -9.74
CA ALA A 81 5.50 18.73 -9.16
C ALA A 81 5.65 17.66 -10.26
N GLU A 82 4.81 17.70 -11.30
CA GLU A 82 4.89 16.82 -12.46
C GLU A 82 6.21 16.99 -13.22
N VAL A 83 6.63 18.23 -13.46
CA VAL A 83 7.92 18.54 -14.09
C VAL A 83 9.10 18.02 -13.26
N ILE A 84 9.08 18.19 -11.94
CA ILE A 84 10.14 17.68 -11.05
C ILE A 84 10.22 16.15 -11.08
N GLU A 85 9.09 15.48 -11.20
CA GLU A 85 9.00 14.03 -11.32
C GLU A 85 9.53 13.55 -12.68
N GLU A 86 9.13 14.21 -13.77
CA GLU A 86 9.56 13.91 -15.14
C GLU A 86 11.08 14.08 -15.32
N LEU A 87 11.65 15.14 -14.75
CA LEU A 87 13.08 15.46 -14.87
C LEU A 87 13.99 14.63 -13.99
N GLN A 88 13.44 13.76 -13.14
CA GLN A 88 14.19 13.00 -12.14
C GLN A 88 15.12 13.86 -11.27
N LEU A 89 14.78 15.14 -11.07
CA LEU A 89 15.53 16.11 -10.26
C LEU A 89 15.71 15.64 -8.81
N LYS A 90 14.94 14.62 -8.39
CA LYS A 90 15.11 13.88 -7.14
C LYS A 90 16.52 13.31 -6.92
N ARG A 91 17.33 13.10 -7.96
CA ARG A 91 18.75 12.68 -7.84
C ARG A 91 19.67 13.79 -7.32
N PHE A 92 19.27 15.05 -7.53
CA PHE A 92 19.99 16.23 -7.08
C PHE A 92 19.49 16.75 -5.72
N VAL A 93 18.52 16.09 -5.10
CA VAL A 93 17.87 16.54 -3.85
C VAL A 93 18.83 16.75 -2.66
N PRO A 94 19.83 15.89 -2.42
CA PRO A 94 20.83 16.18 -1.40
C PRO A 94 21.63 17.45 -1.68
N ALA A 95 21.88 17.76 -2.96
CA ALA A 95 22.52 19.00 -3.36
C ALA A 95 21.57 20.19 -3.22
N ILE A 96 20.28 20.05 -3.58
CA ILE A 96 19.28 21.12 -3.58
C ILE A 96 19.07 21.79 -2.21
N THR A 97 19.21 21.05 -1.11
CA THR A 97 19.17 21.62 0.24
C THR A 97 20.39 22.50 0.57
N GLU A 98 21.47 22.39 -0.19
CA GLU A 98 22.72 23.16 -0.06
C GLU A 98 23.00 24.07 -1.27
N LEU A 99 22.19 24.00 -2.34
CA LEU A 99 22.43 24.75 -3.58
C LEU A 99 22.30 26.25 -3.30
N ARG A 100 23.34 26.99 -3.67
CA ARG A 100 23.27 28.44 -3.74
C ARG A 100 22.33 28.82 -4.89
N PHE A 101 21.72 29.99 -4.80
CA PHE A 101 20.77 30.49 -5.80
C PHE A 101 21.31 30.44 -7.25
N SER A 102 22.63 30.63 -7.42
CA SER A 102 23.35 30.50 -8.70
C SER A 102 23.24 29.10 -9.31
N ASP A 103 23.28 28.06 -8.49
CA ASP A 103 23.39 26.68 -8.94
C ASP A 103 21.99 26.15 -9.35
N MET A 104 20.94 26.69 -8.73
CA MET A 104 19.55 26.47 -9.17
C MET A 104 19.30 27.06 -10.56
N GLN A 105 19.82 28.25 -10.86
CA GLN A 105 19.64 28.88 -12.18
C GLN A 105 20.25 28.01 -13.30
N GLN A 106 21.44 27.47 -13.06
CA GLN A 106 22.12 26.59 -14.01
C GLN A 106 21.39 25.25 -14.23
N ILE A 107 20.73 24.72 -13.20
CA ILE A 107 19.85 23.55 -13.34
C ILE A 107 18.61 23.91 -14.18
N LEU A 108 17.99 25.06 -13.91
CA LEU A 108 16.80 25.54 -14.63
C LEU A 108 17.09 25.78 -16.11
N ASP A 109 18.27 26.32 -16.43
CA ASP A 109 18.70 26.59 -17.81
C ASP A 109 18.93 25.29 -18.62
N ASN A 110 19.09 24.14 -17.94
CA ASN A 110 19.29 22.84 -18.56
C ASN A 110 17.99 22.00 -18.66
N ILE A 111 16.85 22.54 -18.21
CA ILE A 111 15.57 21.83 -18.30
C ILE A 111 14.99 21.99 -19.72
N PRO A 112 14.65 20.89 -20.43
CA PRO A 112 14.02 20.95 -21.75
C PRO A 112 12.75 21.82 -21.76
N GLY A 113 12.45 22.43 -22.92
CA GLY A 113 11.51 23.55 -23.13
C GLY A 113 10.06 23.43 -22.63
N THR A 114 9.66 22.37 -21.94
CA THR A 114 8.37 22.22 -21.27
C THR A 114 8.14 23.32 -20.22
N LEU A 115 9.19 23.75 -19.50
CA LEU A 115 9.13 24.86 -18.54
C LEU A 115 9.03 26.25 -19.19
N ALA A 116 9.42 26.39 -20.47
CA ALA A 116 9.34 27.66 -21.20
C ALA A 116 7.89 28.09 -21.50
N SER A 117 6.93 27.16 -21.36
CA SER A 117 5.50 27.41 -21.51
C SER A 117 4.81 27.89 -20.23
N LEU A 118 5.47 27.75 -19.06
CA LEU A 118 4.96 28.30 -17.81
C LEU A 118 5.21 29.82 -17.79
N PRO A 119 4.22 30.65 -17.39
CA PRO A 119 4.44 32.09 -17.24
C PRO A 119 5.65 32.31 -16.34
N ALA A 120 6.57 33.19 -16.73
CA ALA A 120 7.91 33.36 -16.15
C ALA A 120 7.91 33.30 -14.60
N LEU A 121 8.00 32.09 -14.06
CA LEU A 121 8.10 31.86 -12.63
C LEU A 121 9.51 32.29 -12.26
N SER A 122 9.61 33.26 -11.36
CA SER A 122 10.92 33.67 -10.84
C SER A 122 11.63 32.44 -10.25
N ALA A 123 12.96 32.38 -10.35
CA ALA A 123 13.76 31.32 -9.71
C ALA A 123 13.47 31.21 -8.20
N LYS A 124 13.11 32.33 -7.56
CA LYS A 124 12.62 32.36 -6.17
C LYS A 124 11.33 31.54 -5.99
N THR A 125 10.37 31.67 -6.91
CA THR A 125 9.12 30.90 -6.88
C THR A 125 9.39 29.41 -7.07
N ILE A 126 10.27 29.03 -7.99
CA ILE A 126 10.63 27.61 -8.21
C ILE A 126 11.33 27.04 -6.98
N GLY A 127 12.30 27.77 -6.40
CA GLY A 127 12.97 27.37 -5.17
C GLY A 127 12.00 27.15 -4.01
N LEU A 128 10.99 28.01 -3.87
CA LEU A 128 9.92 27.82 -2.87
C LEU A 128 9.08 26.58 -3.14
N ILE A 129 8.72 26.29 -4.39
CA ILE A 129 7.96 25.08 -4.74
C ILE A 129 8.79 23.83 -4.45
N VAL A 130 10.07 23.81 -4.81
CA VAL A 130 10.96 22.69 -4.52
C VAL A 130 11.10 22.49 -3.00
N ALA A 131 11.36 23.55 -2.24
CA ALA A 131 11.44 23.49 -0.78
C ALA A 131 10.12 22.98 -0.16
N PHE A 132 8.97 23.39 -0.69
CA PHE A 132 7.67 22.89 -0.27
C PHE A 132 7.49 21.41 -0.58
N LEU A 133 7.82 20.95 -1.79
CA LEU A 133 7.72 19.53 -2.16
C LEU A 133 8.65 18.65 -1.32
N LEU A 134 9.86 19.14 -1.03
CA LEU A 134 10.80 18.48 -0.11
C LEU A 134 10.26 18.46 1.32
N ARG A 135 9.60 19.53 1.78
CA ARG A 135 8.95 19.52 3.09
C ARG A 135 7.78 18.56 3.14
N MET A 136 6.99 18.45 2.07
CA MET A 136 5.91 17.47 1.96
C MET A 136 6.40 16.02 1.94
N GLN A 137 7.66 15.75 1.55
CA GLN A 137 8.28 14.41 1.71
C GLN A 137 8.47 14.04 3.18
N ARG A 138 8.51 15.05 4.05
CA ARG A 138 8.66 14.95 5.49
C ARG A 138 7.37 15.26 6.23
N LEU A 139 6.21 15.26 5.53
CA LEU A 139 4.92 15.42 6.19
C LEU A 139 4.76 14.31 7.22
N THR A 140 4.71 14.69 8.50
CA THR A 140 4.62 13.74 9.60
C THR A 140 3.16 13.44 9.95
N PHE A 141 2.93 12.44 10.80
CA PHE A 141 1.58 12.13 11.26
C PHE A 141 0.94 13.23 12.10
N SER A 142 1.72 13.92 12.95
CA SER A 142 1.23 15.06 13.75
C SER A 142 0.74 16.18 12.82
N GLU A 143 1.55 16.54 11.84
CA GLU A 143 1.21 17.59 10.87
C GLU A 143 -0.03 17.23 10.05
N HIS A 144 -0.13 15.99 9.57
CA HIS A 144 -1.33 15.54 8.86
C HIS A 144 -2.58 15.66 9.74
N TYR A 145 -2.49 15.25 11.00
CA TYR A 145 -3.61 15.38 11.93
C TYR A 145 -3.97 16.86 12.14
N GLU A 146 -3.00 17.76 12.28
CA GLU A 146 -3.25 19.20 12.38
C GLU A 146 -3.88 19.82 11.13
N ILE A 147 -3.55 19.30 9.94
CA ILE A 147 -4.10 19.75 8.65
C ILE A 147 -5.53 19.27 8.45
N THR A 148 -5.79 18.00 8.75
CA THR A 148 -7.03 17.31 8.34
C THR A 148 -8.03 17.14 9.47
N ASP A 149 -7.56 17.22 10.72
CA ASP A 149 -8.25 16.71 11.92
C ASP A 149 -8.70 15.24 11.77
N LYS A 150 -8.02 14.49 10.89
CA LYS A 150 -8.25 13.07 10.64
C LYS A 150 -7.02 12.26 11.08
N ARG A 151 -7.29 11.24 11.88
CA ARG A 151 -6.26 10.31 12.34
C ARG A 151 -5.95 9.33 11.23
N LEU A 152 -4.69 9.28 10.85
CA LEU A 152 -4.15 8.29 9.93
C LEU A 152 -3.35 7.28 10.75
N VAL A 153 -3.62 6.00 10.54
CA VAL A 153 -2.82 4.91 11.10
C VAL A 153 -2.36 3.99 9.98
N MET A 154 -1.07 3.65 9.98
CA MET A 154 -0.47 2.72 9.04
C MET A 154 0.17 1.57 9.78
N ILE A 155 0.22 0.41 9.13
CA ILE A 155 0.76 -0.80 9.73
C ILE A 155 1.93 -1.31 8.90
N GLY A 156 3.01 -1.68 9.59
CA GLY A 156 4.10 -2.45 9.02
C GLY A 156 4.51 -3.58 9.94
N VAL A 157 5.08 -4.64 9.37
CA VAL A 157 5.61 -5.76 10.12
C VAL A 157 7.12 -5.60 10.27
N ASN A 158 7.59 -5.43 11.50
CA ASN A 158 9.03 -5.42 11.79
C ASN A 158 9.53 -6.86 11.77
N ILE A 159 10.29 -7.24 10.75
CA ILE A 159 10.86 -8.59 10.62
C ILE A 159 12.15 -8.77 11.42
N SER A 160 12.82 -7.68 11.80
CA SER A 160 13.94 -7.75 12.75
C SER A 160 13.45 -8.06 14.17
N LYS A 161 12.21 -7.65 14.49
CA LYS A 161 11.55 -7.85 15.78
C LYS A 161 10.10 -8.29 15.53
N PRO A 162 9.88 -9.59 15.24
CA PRO A 162 8.67 -10.13 14.60
C PRO A 162 7.34 -9.65 15.21
N ALA A 163 6.88 -8.48 14.78
CA ALA A 163 5.70 -7.83 15.34
C ALA A 163 5.16 -6.77 14.38
N ALA A 164 3.83 -6.71 14.26
CA ALA A 164 3.15 -5.58 13.65
C ALA A 164 3.35 -4.33 14.51
N LYS A 165 3.52 -3.18 13.85
CA LYS A 165 3.64 -1.87 14.47
C LYS A 165 2.70 -0.89 13.79
N HIS A 166 2.12 -0.02 14.61
CA HIS A 166 1.18 1.00 14.17
C HIS A 166 1.89 2.36 14.18
N PHE A 167 1.86 3.04 13.04
CA PHE A 167 2.41 4.38 12.84
C PHE A 167 1.25 5.37 12.76
N SER A 168 1.24 6.39 13.63
CA SER A 168 0.13 7.34 13.76
C SER A 168 0.55 8.62 14.45
N ALA A 169 -0.33 9.63 14.46
CA ALA A 169 -0.05 10.91 15.14
C ALA A 169 0.16 10.75 16.65
N ARG A 170 -0.43 9.69 17.23
CA ARG A 170 -0.33 9.38 18.66
C ARG A 170 0.93 8.59 19.01
N LEU A 171 1.28 7.61 18.17
CA LEU A 171 2.37 6.68 18.46
C LEU A 171 3.69 7.15 17.90
N THR A 172 3.67 7.75 16.72
CA THR A 172 4.85 8.13 15.94
C THR A 172 4.63 9.52 15.31
N PRO A 173 4.34 10.57 16.11
CA PRO A 173 3.92 11.88 15.61
C PRO A 173 4.85 12.44 14.55
N ASP A 174 6.16 12.32 14.75
CA ASP A 174 7.20 12.90 13.88
C ASP A 174 7.66 11.97 12.76
N PHE A 175 7.07 10.77 12.67
CA PHE A 175 7.43 9.82 11.62
C PHE A 175 6.82 10.26 10.28
N PRO A 176 7.60 10.31 9.18
CA PRO A 176 7.08 10.71 7.89
C PRO A 176 6.01 9.74 7.38
N ILE A 177 4.84 10.26 7.01
CA ILE A 177 3.74 9.46 6.46
C ILE A 177 4.15 8.76 5.17
N ALA A 178 4.97 9.41 4.34
CA ALA A 178 5.45 8.81 3.10
C ALA A 178 6.29 7.56 3.36
N ASP A 179 7.09 7.54 4.44
CA ASP A 179 7.87 6.37 4.85
C ASP A 179 6.98 5.29 5.45
N ALA A 180 5.96 5.67 6.22
CA ALA A 180 4.96 4.74 6.73
C ALA A 180 4.10 4.10 5.62
N GLY A 181 3.78 4.85 4.57
CA GLY A 181 3.11 4.31 3.39
C GLY A 181 4.02 3.34 2.66
N ALA A 182 5.30 3.68 2.48
CA ALA A 182 6.26 2.82 1.80
C ALA A 182 6.43 1.47 2.53
N LEU A 183 6.65 1.48 3.86
CA LEU A 183 6.75 0.24 4.63
C LEU A 183 5.45 -0.58 4.58
N SER A 184 4.29 0.08 4.61
CA SER A 184 2.99 -0.60 4.62
C SER A 184 2.69 -1.31 3.31
N MET A 185 3.29 -0.85 2.21
CA MET A 185 3.18 -1.44 0.86
C MET A 185 4.41 -2.25 0.43
N SER A 186 5.39 -2.47 1.32
CA SER A 186 6.62 -3.21 1.02
C SER A 186 6.36 -4.72 1.01
N ILE A 187 5.53 -5.18 0.07
CA ILE A 187 5.20 -6.59 -0.14
C ILE A 187 6.52 -7.36 -0.31
N PRO A 188 6.79 -8.38 0.52
CA PRO A 188 7.99 -9.18 0.38
C PRO A 188 8.17 -9.67 -1.05
N ILE A 189 9.41 -9.81 -1.48
CA ILE A 189 9.81 -10.30 -2.83
C ILE A 189 9.57 -9.26 -3.92
N ALA A 190 8.47 -8.53 -3.87
CA ALA A 190 8.21 -7.41 -4.78
C ALA A 190 9.00 -6.16 -4.36
N PHE A 191 9.20 -5.91 -3.07
CA PHE A 191 9.92 -4.74 -2.58
C PHE A 191 10.98 -5.13 -1.55
N LYS A 192 12.05 -4.32 -1.49
CA LYS A 192 13.02 -4.43 -0.41
C LYS A 192 12.36 -4.03 0.92
N PRO A 193 12.70 -4.70 2.03
CA PRO A 193 12.29 -4.25 3.35
C PRO A 193 12.74 -2.80 3.60
N ALA A 194 11.88 -1.99 4.18
CA ALA A 194 12.20 -0.63 4.57
C ALA A 194 12.94 -0.65 5.90
N PHE A 195 14.13 -0.05 5.99
CA PHE A 195 14.82 0.11 7.26
C PHE A 195 14.30 1.35 7.99
N VAL A 196 13.91 1.18 9.24
CA VAL A 196 13.50 2.27 10.13
C VAL A 196 14.58 2.41 11.20
N ASP A 197 15.31 3.52 11.14
CA ASP A 197 16.26 3.97 12.15
C ASP A 197 15.67 5.03 13.09
N ALA A 198 14.51 5.57 12.72
CA ALA A 198 13.86 6.66 13.43
C ALA A 198 13.66 6.32 14.91
N VAL A 199 14.14 7.22 15.76
CA VAL A 199 13.81 7.21 17.19
C VAL A 199 12.35 7.63 17.27
N VAL A 200 11.49 6.69 17.66
CA VAL A 200 10.08 7.00 17.85
C VAL A 200 9.94 7.82 19.12
N ASP A 201 9.77 9.12 18.96
CA ASP A 201 9.33 10.01 20.03
C ASP A 201 7.84 9.79 20.26
N ILE A 202 7.51 8.65 20.86
CA ILE A 202 6.19 8.52 21.47
C ILE A 202 6.18 9.61 22.55
N GLN A 203 5.10 10.37 22.73
CA GLN A 203 4.94 11.19 23.95
C GLN A 203 5.06 10.38 25.26
N MET A 204 5.19 9.05 25.16
CA MET A 204 5.58 8.13 26.23
C MET A 204 7.10 8.07 26.50
N ALA A 205 7.99 8.54 25.63
CA ALA A 205 9.45 8.68 25.87
C ALA A 205 9.80 9.78 26.91
N ARG A 206 8.78 10.34 27.58
CA ARG A 206 8.94 11.16 28.78
C ARG A 206 9.76 10.42 29.85
N PRO A 207 10.46 11.15 30.74
CA PRO A 207 11.05 10.58 31.95
C PRO A 207 10.05 9.69 32.69
N GLN A 208 10.54 8.72 33.47
CA GLN A 208 9.72 7.87 34.32
C GLN A 208 8.67 8.73 35.05
N MET A 209 7.39 8.43 34.82
CA MET A 209 6.33 9.24 35.42
C MET A 209 6.37 9.06 36.95
N PRO A 210 6.03 10.09 37.75
CA PRO A 210 5.90 9.92 39.19
C PRO A 210 4.96 8.76 39.52
N GLY A 211 5.46 7.75 40.25
CA GLY A 211 4.70 6.53 40.59
C GLY A 211 4.76 5.40 39.54
N GLU A 212 5.40 5.60 38.39
CA GLU A 212 5.64 4.51 37.44
C GLU A 212 6.70 3.54 37.97
N SER A 213 6.43 2.23 37.93
CA SER A 213 7.46 1.24 38.28
C SER A 213 8.60 1.20 37.26
N VAL A 214 9.82 0.89 37.71
CA VAL A 214 11.00 0.69 36.82
C VAL A 214 10.71 -0.35 35.73
N LYS A 215 9.93 -1.39 36.05
CA LYS A 215 9.52 -2.43 35.10
C LYS A 215 8.62 -1.87 33.99
N ALA A 216 7.67 -0.99 34.33
CA ALA A 216 6.81 -0.35 33.35
C ALA A 216 7.59 0.61 32.45
N PHE A 217 8.52 1.38 33.03
CA PHE A 217 9.42 2.25 32.29
C PHE A 217 10.32 1.46 31.31
N ARG A 218 10.94 0.36 31.74
CA ARG A 218 11.73 -0.52 30.86
C ARG A 218 10.90 -1.12 29.73
N LYS A 219 9.73 -1.69 30.05
CA LYS A 219 8.82 -2.26 29.04
C LYS A 219 8.44 -1.23 27.96
N ARG A 220 8.32 0.04 28.35
CA ARG A 220 8.05 1.14 27.43
C ARG A 220 9.26 1.46 26.55
N GLN A 221 10.47 1.52 27.11
CA GLN A 221 11.70 1.68 26.34
C GLN A 221 11.88 0.53 25.34
N ASP A 222 11.62 -0.71 25.76
CA ASP A 222 11.66 -1.89 24.87
C ASP A 222 10.63 -1.76 23.73
N TYR A 223 9.44 -1.23 24.03
CA TYR A 223 8.43 -0.97 23.02
C TYR A 223 8.86 0.12 22.03
N ILE A 224 9.47 1.21 22.48
CA ILE A 224 10.03 2.26 21.60
C ILE A 224 11.15 1.67 20.73
N ALA A 225 12.11 0.99 21.34
CA ALA A 225 13.20 0.33 20.64
C ALA A 225 12.67 -0.68 19.62
N SER A 226 11.53 -1.32 19.87
CA SER A 226 10.92 -2.28 18.95
C SER A 226 10.46 -1.68 17.61
N TYR A 227 10.43 -0.36 17.47
CA TYR A 227 10.17 0.29 16.19
C TYR A 227 11.38 0.31 15.26
N GLN A 228 12.60 0.13 15.77
CA GLN A 228 13.80 0.09 14.93
C GLN A 228 13.97 -1.29 14.29
N GLY A 229 14.32 -1.32 13.00
CA GLY A 229 14.57 -2.55 12.26
C GLY A 229 14.09 -2.53 10.81
N LEU A 230 14.07 -3.70 10.19
CA LEU A 230 13.58 -3.92 8.84
C LEU A 230 12.07 -4.17 8.84
N TYR A 231 11.35 -3.50 7.96
CA TYR A 231 9.90 -3.56 7.81
C TYR A 231 9.49 -4.10 6.46
N VAL A 232 8.38 -4.81 6.47
CA VAL A 232 7.65 -5.26 5.28
C VAL A 232 6.17 -4.94 5.45
N ASP A 233 5.42 -5.22 4.39
CA ASP A 233 3.98 -5.00 4.29
C ASP A 233 3.19 -5.44 5.54
N GLY A 234 2.31 -4.56 6.00
CA GLY A 234 1.46 -4.79 7.18
C GLY A 234 0.53 -6.01 7.02
N GLY A 235 0.11 -6.27 5.78
CA GLY A 235 -0.81 -7.34 5.41
C GLY A 235 -0.29 -8.75 5.61
N LEU A 236 1.02 -8.93 5.87
CA LEU A 236 1.58 -10.26 6.22
C LEU A 236 1.11 -10.77 7.58
N VAL A 237 0.77 -9.86 8.51
CA VAL A 237 0.38 -10.22 9.87
C VAL A 237 -1.00 -9.66 10.20
N GLU A 238 -1.29 -8.44 9.78
CA GLU A 238 -2.53 -7.72 10.11
C GLU A 238 -3.14 -7.13 8.83
N ASN A 239 -3.71 -7.99 7.99
CA ASN A 239 -4.34 -7.60 6.71
C ASN A 239 -5.74 -6.98 6.84
N LEU A 240 -6.24 -6.83 8.07
CA LEU A 240 -7.53 -6.23 8.37
C LEU A 240 -7.41 -5.45 9.70
N PRO A 241 -6.99 -4.17 9.66
CA PRO A 241 -6.71 -3.39 10.86
C PRO A 241 -7.99 -2.86 11.54
N LEU A 242 -9.04 -3.68 11.63
CA LEU A 242 -10.36 -3.30 12.17
C LEU A 242 -10.24 -2.73 13.60
N HIS A 243 -9.32 -3.29 14.40
CA HIS A 243 -9.14 -2.94 15.80
C HIS A 243 -8.18 -1.77 16.06
N VAL A 244 -7.67 -1.12 15.01
CA VAL A 244 -6.63 -0.08 15.17
C VAL A 244 -7.16 1.15 15.92
N PHE A 245 -8.48 1.37 15.89
CA PHE A 245 -9.16 2.49 16.54
C PHE A 245 -10.00 2.09 17.77
N ASP A 246 -9.88 0.85 18.27
CA ASP A 246 -10.63 0.42 19.48
C ASP A 246 -10.12 1.09 20.76
N TYR A 247 -8.87 1.54 20.76
CA TYR A 247 -8.16 2.05 21.94
C TYR A 247 -8.17 3.58 22.04
N GLU A 248 -8.99 4.25 21.24
CA GLU A 248 -8.99 5.71 21.16
C GLU A 248 -9.58 6.36 22.42
N ASP A 249 -10.69 5.84 22.93
CA ASP A 249 -11.37 6.38 24.10
C ASP A 249 -10.88 5.78 25.43
N PHE A 250 -10.22 4.61 25.38
CA PHE A 250 -9.90 3.84 26.59
C PHE A 250 -8.46 3.29 26.63
N PRO A 251 -7.44 4.15 26.78
CA PRO A 251 -6.02 3.74 26.87
C PRO A 251 -5.73 2.70 27.95
N HIS A 252 -6.53 2.71 29.03
CA HIS A 252 -6.38 1.84 30.20
C HIS A 252 -6.94 0.42 29.98
N LEU A 253 -7.71 0.19 28.91
CA LEU A 253 -8.34 -1.11 28.64
C LEU A 253 -7.52 -2.04 27.73
N ARG A 254 -6.29 -1.65 27.37
CA ARG A 254 -5.39 -2.41 26.48
C ARG A 254 -5.14 -3.88 26.87
N ASN A 255 -5.43 -4.26 28.12
CA ASN A 255 -5.23 -5.61 28.64
C ASN A 255 -6.50 -6.49 28.65
N LYS A 256 -7.69 -5.97 28.30
CA LYS A 256 -8.92 -6.77 28.24
C LYS A 256 -9.03 -7.44 26.87
N ARG A 257 -8.98 -8.78 26.84
CA ARG A 257 -9.01 -9.62 25.62
C ARG A 257 -10.31 -9.55 24.81
N VAL A 258 -11.34 -8.87 25.30
CA VAL A 258 -12.63 -8.72 24.62
C VAL A 258 -13.02 -7.25 24.71
N MET A 259 -12.40 -6.43 23.86
CA MET A 259 -12.91 -5.07 23.64
C MET A 259 -13.86 -5.13 22.46
N GLN A 260 -14.98 -4.42 22.59
CA GLN A 260 -15.90 -4.22 21.49
C GLN A 260 -15.17 -3.43 20.40
N VAL A 261 -15.34 -3.87 19.17
CA VAL A 261 -14.91 -3.13 17.99
C VAL A 261 -15.56 -1.74 17.99
N ASN A 262 -14.78 -0.72 17.62
CA ASN A 262 -15.30 0.63 17.54
C ASN A 262 -16.48 0.68 16.53
N PRO A 263 -17.70 1.07 16.96
CA PRO A 263 -18.89 1.05 16.10
C PRO A 263 -18.79 2.01 14.90
N ASN A 264 -17.86 2.96 14.95
CA ASN A 264 -17.61 3.94 13.88
C ASN A 264 -16.50 3.51 12.92
N VAL A 265 -15.99 2.28 13.03
CA VAL A 265 -15.01 1.73 12.10
C VAL A 265 -15.72 0.80 11.12
N LEU A 266 -15.40 0.98 9.84
CA LEU A 266 -15.80 0.10 8.76
C LEU A 266 -14.54 -0.44 8.10
N ALA A 267 -14.40 -1.76 8.04
CA ALA A 267 -13.29 -2.40 7.37
C ALA A 267 -13.68 -2.85 5.97
N ILE A 268 -12.72 -2.75 5.05
CA ILE A 268 -12.86 -3.21 3.67
C ILE A 268 -11.68 -4.14 3.39
N GLY A 269 -11.93 -5.30 2.77
CA GLY A 269 -10.88 -6.28 2.51
C GLY A 269 -11.13 -7.07 1.24
N LEU A 270 -10.04 -7.61 0.68
CA LEU A 270 -10.02 -8.30 -0.61
C LEU A 270 -9.93 -9.81 -0.43
N ASP A 271 -11.06 -10.50 -0.34
CA ASP A 271 -11.12 -11.96 -0.19
C ASP A 271 -10.75 -12.66 -1.51
N PRO A 272 -9.91 -13.71 -1.48
CA PRO A 272 -9.44 -14.36 -2.70
C PRO A 272 -10.58 -15.03 -3.46
N GLY A 273 -10.47 -15.02 -4.80
CA GLY A 273 -11.42 -15.67 -5.69
C GLY A 273 -12.62 -14.78 -6.05
N PRO A 274 -13.66 -15.37 -6.67
CA PRO A 274 -14.88 -14.65 -7.05
C PRO A 274 -15.88 -14.53 -5.88
N ASP A 275 -16.77 -13.54 -5.97
CA ASP A 275 -17.93 -13.41 -5.07
C ASP A 275 -18.82 -14.67 -5.18
N PRO A 276 -18.92 -15.50 -4.13
CA PRO A 276 -19.55 -16.82 -4.22
C PRO A 276 -21.09 -16.78 -4.34
N LEU A 277 -21.73 -15.62 -4.15
CA LEU A 277 -23.17 -15.51 -3.90
C LEU A 277 -24.01 -14.85 -5.00
N ASP A 278 -23.48 -14.42 -6.14
CA ASP A 278 -24.31 -13.78 -7.18
C ASP A 278 -24.39 -14.59 -8.49
N PRO A 279 -25.38 -15.49 -8.67
CA PRO A 279 -25.63 -16.17 -9.94
C PRO A 279 -25.81 -15.22 -11.13
N LYS A 280 -26.21 -13.96 -10.89
CA LYS A 280 -26.38 -12.92 -11.92
C LYS A 280 -25.04 -12.48 -12.53
N PHE A 281 -23.93 -12.86 -11.90
CA PHE A 281 -22.58 -12.62 -12.37
C PHE A 281 -22.30 -13.25 -13.73
N TYR A 282 -22.68 -14.52 -13.93
CA TYR A 282 -22.50 -15.21 -15.21
C TYR A 282 -23.33 -14.61 -16.34
N SER A 283 -24.36 -13.80 -16.00
CA SER A 283 -25.15 -13.06 -16.99
C SER A 283 -24.63 -11.65 -17.30
N ASN A 284 -23.74 -11.07 -16.46
CA ASN A 284 -23.22 -9.71 -16.62
C ASN A 284 -22.42 -9.58 -17.93
N SER A 285 -22.71 -8.54 -18.73
CA SER A 285 -22.10 -8.33 -20.04
C SER A 285 -20.60 -8.06 -19.96
N LEU A 286 -20.13 -7.29 -18.98
CA LEU A 286 -18.69 -7.04 -18.76
C LEU A 286 -17.96 -8.32 -18.33
N PHE A 287 -18.60 -9.13 -17.47
CA PHE A 287 -18.01 -10.41 -17.08
C PHE A 287 -17.96 -11.41 -18.24
N LYS A 288 -19.00 -11.45 -19.08
CA LYS A 288 -18.99 -12.24 -20.33
C LYS A 288 -17.91 -11.76 -21.31
N ALA A 289 -17.74 -10.45 -21.47
CA ALA A 289 -16.68 -9.87 -22.28
C ALA A 289 -15.30 -10.26 -21.74
N TYR A 290 -15.12 -10.24 -20.42
CA TYR A 290 -13.91 -10.73 -19.77
C TYR A 290 -13.66 -12.23 -20.01
N LEU A 291 -14.69 -13.08 -19.88
CA LEU A 291 -14.56 -14.51 -20.18
C LEU A 291 -14.19 -14.75 -21.65
N ALA A 292 -14.74 -13.97 -22.57
CA ALA A 292 -14.40 -14.04 -23.99
C ALA A 292 -12.97 -13.57 -24.27
N ASP A 293 -12.49 -12.53 -23.57
CA ASP A 293 -11.10 -12.08 -23.63
C ASP A 293 -10.14 -13.14 -23.10
N LEU A 294 -10.45 -13.78 -21.96
CA LEU A 294 -9.69 -14.91 -21.45
C LEU A 294 -9.64 -16.05 -22.46
N GLN A 295 -10.78 -16.43 -23.03
CA GLN A 295 -10.87 -17.49 -24.02
C GLN A 295 -10.02 -17.16 -25.28
N THR A 296 -9.98 -15.89 -25.69
CA THR A 296 -9.13 -15.41 -26.79
C THR A 296 -7.65 -15.45 -26.42
N LYS A 297 -7.29 -14.97 -25.22
CA LYS A 297 -5.92 -14.94 -24.71
C LYS A 297 -5.31 -16.33 -24.53
N TYR A 298 -6.14 -17.33 -24.27
CA TYR A 298 -5.76 -18.73 -24.16
C TYR A 298 -6.18 -19.57 -25.37
N ALA A 299 -6.52 -18.94 -26.51
CA ALA A 299 -6.90 -19.67 -27.71
C ALA A 299 -5.78 -20.62 -28.19
N ASP A 300 -4.52 -20.23 -27.96
CA ASP A 300 -3.33 -21.04 -28.28
C ASP A 300 -3.01 -22.11 -27.22
N ASP A 301 -3.73 -22.15 -26.10
CA ASP A 301 -3.59 -23.13 -25.01
C ASP A 301 -4.96 -23.63 -24.51
N PRO A 302 -5.71 -24.40 -25.33
CA PRO A 302 -7.05 -24.87 -24.97
C PRO A 302 -7.06 -25.80 -23.76
N GLU A 303 -5.99 -26.57 -23.58
CA GLU A 303 -5.83 -27.49 -22.46
C GLU A 303 -5.59 -26.72 -21.16
N GLY A 304 -4.74 -25.68 -21.18
CA GLY A 304 -4.56 -24.77 -20.06
C GLY A 304 -5.81 -23.97 -19.70
N TRP A 305 -6.65 -23.62 -20.68
CA TRP A 305 -7.97 -23.01 -20.43
C TRP A 305 -8.90 -23.97 -19.70
N GLU A 306 -9.07 -25.20 -20.18
CA GLU A 306 -9.95 -26.19 -19.54
C GLU A 306 -9.46 -26.59 -18.14
N VAL A 307 -8.15 -26.65 -17.92
CA VAL A 307 -7.58 -26.86 -16.58
C VAL A 307 -7.93 -25.69 -15.65
N ARG A 308 -7.75 -24.44 -16.08
CA ARG A 308 -8.07 -23.26 -15.26
C ARG A 308 -9.55 -23.12 -14.98
N LYS A 309 -10.39 -23.37 -15.98
CA LYS A 309 -11.84 -23.38 -15.84
C LYS A 309 -12.27 -24.42 -14.80
N LYS A 310 -11.73 -25.64 -14.88
CA LYS A 310 -11.96 -26.69 -13.87
C LYS A 310 -11.40 -26.32 -12.50
N GLU A 311 -10.24 -25.70 -12.41
CA GLU A 311 -9.67 -25.22 -11.15
C GLU A 311 -10.51 -24.11 -10.52
N TYR A 312 -11.04 -23.20 -11.34
CA TYR A 312 -11.93 -22.13 -10.94
C TYR A 312 -13.27 -22.70 -10.44
N GLU A 313 -13.90 -23.58 -11.22
CA GLU A 313 -15.11 -24.31 -10.81
C GLU A 313 -14.89 -25.13 -9.53
N LYS A 314 -13.72 -25.79 -9.40
CA LYS A 314 -13.33 -26.53 -8.19
C LYS A 314 -13.11 -25.59 -7.00
N THR A 315 -12.52 -24.41 -7.21
CA THR A 315 -12.32 -23.40 -6.16
C THR A 315 -13.65 -22.83 -5.70
N VAL A 316 -14.56 -22.52 -6.63
CA VAL A 316 -15.94 -22.10 -6.35
C VAL A 316 -16.67 -23.20 -5.58
N LYS A 317 -16.57 -24.46 -6.01
CA LYS A 317 -17.18 -25.62 -5.32
C LYS A 317 -16.61 -25.83 -3.92
N LYS A 318 -15.29 -25.85 -3.77
CA LYS A 318 -14.60 -26.01 -2.47
C LYS A 318 -14.90 -24.84 -1.54
N HIS A 319 -14.99 -23.62 -2.06
CA HIS A 319 -15.37 -22.46 -1.26
C HIS A 319 -16.83 -22.58 -0.79
N LYS A 320 -17.76 -23.00 -1.65
CA LYS A 320 -19.15 -23.31 -1.24
C LYS A 320 -19.19 -24.37 -0.13
N GLU A 321 -18.39 -25.44 -0.26
CA GLU A 321 -18.26 -26.48 0.76
C GLU A 321 -17.61 -25.97 2.06
N ASN A 322 -16.60 -25.11 1.97
CA ASN A 322 -15.92 -24.52 3.12
C ASN A 322 -16.79 -23.50 3.84
N VAL A 323 -17.53 -22.65 3.12
CA VAL A 323 -18.54 -21.76 3.69
C VAL A 323 -19.59 -22.59 4.41
N ALA A 324 -20.10 -23.67 3.79
CA ALA A 324 -21.04 -24.58 4.45
C ALA A 324 -20.48 -25.24 5.72
N LYS A 325 -19.16 -25.49 5.77
CA LYS A 325 -18.47 -26.02 6.96
C LYS A 325 -18.19 -24.94 8.02
N LEU A 326 -17.93 -23.70 7.61
CA LEU A 326 -17.65 -22.56 8.50
C LEU A 326 -18.94 -21.98 9.10
N THR A 327 -20.07 -22.11 8.41
CA THR A 327 -21.40 -21.85 8.97
C THR A 327 -21.90 -22.96 9.89
N ASN A 328 -21.10 -24.01 10.12
CA ASN A 328 -21.41 -25.07 11.06
C ASN A 328 -20.78 -24.72 12.43
N PRO A 329 -21.57 -24.41 13.48
CA PRO A 329 -21.13 -23.70 14.69
C PRO A 329 -20.21 -24.49 15.66
N GLY A 330 -19.44 -25.47 15.19
CA GLY A 330 -18.78 -26.47 16.03
C GLY A 330 -17.26 -26.67 15.90
N ASN A 331 -16.50 -25.84 15.16
CA ASN A 331 -15.09 -26.18 14.86
C ASN A 331 -14.06 -25.14 15.35
N PRO A 332 -13.24 -25.44 16.39
CA PRO A 332 -12.21 -24.55 16.91
C PRO A 332 -10.82 -24.77 16.24
N HIS A 333 -10.13 -23.64 16.00
CA HIS A 333 -8.91 -23.46 15.19
C HIS A 333 -7.64 -24.25 15.57
N THR A 334 -6.75 -24.43 14.58
CA THR A 334 -5.33 -24.85 14.71
C THR A 334 -4.37 -23.75 14.20
N PRO A 335 -3.15 -23.57 14.75
CA PRO A 335 -2.20 -22.53 14.35
C PRO A 335 -1.29 -22.96 13.17
N PHE A 336 -1.12 -22.03 12.23
CA PHE A 336 -0.69 -22.25 10.83
C PHE A 336 0.83 -22.22 10.57
N LEU A 337 1.64 -21.74 11.51
CA LEU A 337 3.08 -21.48 11.26
C LEU A 337 3.97 -22.73 11.13
N ALA A 338 3.44 -23.94 11.38
CA ALA A 338 4.22 -25.19 11.31
C ALA A 338 4.05 -25.97 9.98
N THR A 339 3.11 -25.61 9.11
CA THR A 339 2.68 -26.50 7.99
C THR A 339 3.37 -26.23 6.66
N TYR A 340 4.14 -25.14 6.52
CA TYR A 340 4.78 -24.75 5.26
C TYR A 340 6.31 -24.79 5.31
N ALA A 341 6.88 -25.88 5.85
CA ALA A 341 8.25 -26.24 5.55
C ALA A 341 8.31 -26.78 4.10
N PRO A 342 9.05 -26.15 3.17
CA PRO A 342 9.07 -26.60 1.79
C PRO A 342 9.76 -27.95 1.66
N GLU A 343 9.05 -28.96 1.16
CA GLU A 343 9.66 -30.17 0.61
C GLU A 343 10.62 -29.79 -0.53
N LYS A 344 11.71 -30.54 -0.63
CA LYS A 344 12.86 -30.29 -1.51
C LYS A 344 12.50 -30.39 -3.00
N THR A 345 11.83 -29.39 -3.58
CA THR A 345 11.66 -29.29 -5.03
C THR A 345 12.89 -28.67 -5.68
N LYS A 346 13.51 -29.41 -6.61
CA LYS A 346 14.62 -28.91 -7.46
C LYS A 346 14.07 -27.84 -8.42
N PHE A 347 14.37 -26.57 -8.16
CA PHE A 347 13.97 -25.47 -9.04
C PHE A 347 14.87 -25.41 -10.30
N GLY A 348 14.26 -25.56 -11.47
CA GLY A 348 14.87 -25.20 -12.76
C GLY A 348 14.74 -23.70 -13.07
N ASN A 349 15.54 -23.21 -14.02
CA ASN A 349 15.83 -21.80 -14.32
C ASN A 349 14.67 -20.89 -14.81
N ASN A 350 13.40 -21.23 -14.59
CA ASN A 350 12.28 -20.42 -15.07
C ASN A 350 11.80 -19.43 -13.99
N PHE A 351 12.28 -18.18 -14.08
CA PHE A 351 11.86 -17.05 -13.23
C PHE A 351 10.33 -16.89 -13.15
N GLY A 352 9.60 -17.22 -14.23
CA GLY A 352 8.13 -17.19 -14.26
C GLY A 352 7.43 -18.27 -13.43
N VAL A 353 8.09 -19.38 -13.09
CA VAL A 353 7.57 -20.39 -12.15
C VAL A 353 7.84 -19.94 -10.72
N LEU A 354 9.04 -19.41 -10.44
CA LEU A 354 9.38 -18.86 -9.13
C LEU A 354 8.46 -17.69 -8.73
N ALA A 355 8.23 -16.73 -9.62
CA ALA A 355 7.33 -15.61 -9.36
C ALA A 355 5.87 -16.07 -9.09
N ARG A 356 5.42 -17.12 -9.78
CA ARG A 356 4.07 -17.71 -9.57
C ARG A 356 3.98 -18.47 -8.25
N THR A 357 4.96 -19.32 -7.93
CA THR A 357 5.00 -20.05 -6.66
C THR A 357 5.12 -19.09 -5.48
N LEU A 358 5.94 -18.04 -5.60
CA LEU A 358 6.05 -16.99 -4.60
C LEU A 358 4.76 -16.18 -4.48
N GLY A 359 4.08 -15.87 -5.60
CA GLY A 359 2.76 -15.25 -5.59
C GLY A 359 1.71 -16.09 -4.85
N LEU A 360 1.73 -17.42 -5.01
CA LEU A 360 0.85 -18.33 -4.27
C LEU A 360 1.18 -18.42 -2.77
N ILE A 361 2.48 -18.41 -2.41
CA ILE A 361 2.92 -18.40 -1.00
C ILE A 361 2.57 -17.06 -0.34
N ILE A 362 2.83 -15.94 -1.02
CA ILE A 362 2.45 -14.60 -0.56
C ILE A 362 0.93 -14.54 -0.44
N ASN A 363 0.17 -14.96 -1.45
CA ASN A 363 -1.29 -14.96 -1.36
C ASN A 363 -1.77 -15.87 -0.23
N GLY A 364 -1.17 -17.04 -0.01
CA GLY A 364 -1.46 -17.91 1.13
C GLY A 364 -1.15 -17.28 2.49
N ALA A 365 -0.03 -16.57 2.60
CA ALA A 365 0.37 -15.85 3.81
C ALA A 365 -0.49 -14.60 4.07
N LEU A 366 -0.85 -13.86 3.02
CA LEU A 366 -1.72 -12.67 3.08
C LEU A 366 -3.21 -13.03 3.26
N SER A 367 -3.65 -14.21 2.80
CA SER A 367 -5.03 -14.69 2.93
C SER A 367 -5.26 -15.56 4.18
N GLY A 368 -4.21 -16.17 4.70
CA GLY A 368 -4.25 -17.05 5.86
C GLY A 368 -4.45 -16.26 7.15
N GLY A 369 -5.71 -16.12 7.58
CA GLY A 369 -6.05 -15.69 8.93
C GLY A 369 -7.11 -14.60 9.06
N ARG A 370 -7.74 -14.10 7.98
CA ARG A 370 -8.74 -13.02 8.12
C ARG A 370 -9.94 -13.41 8.98
N GLU A 371 -10.46 -14.62 8.84
CA GLU A 371 -11.52 -15.09 9.75
C GLU A 371 -11.06 -15.22 11.20
N SER A 372 -9.76 -15.40 11.45
CA SER A 372 -9.21 -15.35 12.80
C SER A 372 -8.96 -13.94 13.33
N LEU A 373 -8.98 -12.92 12.44
CA LEU A 373 -8.94 -11.51 12.83
C LEU A 373 -10.32 -11.01 13.27
N LEU A 374 -11.40 -11.56 12.71
CA LEU A 374 -12.79 -11.29 13.10
C LEU A 374 -13.19 -12.19 14.27
N ARG A 375 -13.36 -11.60 15.46
CA ARG A 375 -13.61 -12.25 16.74
C ARG A 375 -15.09 -12.42 17.04
N THR A 376 -15.93 -11.54 16.51
CA THR A 376 -17.37 -11.45 16.82
C THR A 376 -18.21 -11.27 15.56
N ASP A 377 -19.50 -11.57 15.63
CA ASP A 377 -20.42 -11.34 14.51
C ASP A 377 -20.59 -9.84 14.22
N GLN A 378 -20.55 -8.99 15.25
CA GLN A 378 -20.53 -7.54 15.07
C GLN A 378 -19.35 -7.07 14.20
N GLU A 379 -18.16 -7.67 14.39
CA GLU A 379 -17.01 -7.35 13.55
C GLU A 379 -17.20 -7.82 12.10
N ARG A 380 -17.89 -8.94 11.89
CA ARG A 380 -18.27 -9.41 10.55
C ARG A 380 -19.26 -8.44 9.90
N ASP A 381 -20.18 -7.89 10.68
CA ASP A 381 -21.15 -6.89 10.23
C ASP A 381 -20.53 -5.52 9.95
N GLN A 382 -19.30 -5.25 10.41
CA GLN A 382 -18.53 -4.04 10.08
C GLN A 382 -17.45 -4.29 9.02
N TYR A 383 -17.58 -5.37 8.25
CA TYR A 383 -16.62 -5.78 7.24
C TYR A 383 -17.26 -5.93 5.86
N ILE A 384 -16.84 -5.10 4.92
CA ILE A 384 -17.24 -5.22 3.51
C ILE A 384 -16.22 -6.09 2.77
N LYS A 385 -16.68 -7.27 2.38
CA LYS A 385 -15.93 -8.21 1.52
C LYS A 385 -15.94 -7.74 0.08
N MET A 386 -14.75 -7.50 -0.47
CA MET A 386 -14.49 -7.26 -1.88
C MET A 386 -13.73 -8.44 -2.47
N TYR A 387 -13.80 -8.60 -3.79
CA TYR A 387 -13.23 -9.75 -4.49
C TYR A 387 -12.33 -9.25 -5.63
N PRO A 388 -11.06 -9.67 -5.70
CA PRO A 388 -10.16 -9.34 -6.78
C PRO A 388 -10.38 -10.22 -8.02
N TYR A 389 -11.21 -11.26 -7.90
CA TYR A 389 -11.44 -12.27 -8.95
C TYR A 389 -10.10 -12.86 -9.40
N ASP A 390 -9.75 -12.69 -10.68
CA ASP A 390 -8.53 -13.22 -11.28
C ASP A 390 -7.40 -12.17 -11.35
N VAL A 391 -7.59 -10.98 -10.79
CA VAL A 391 -6.52 -9.99 -10.65
C VAL A 391 -5.62 -10.40 -9.49
N GLY A 392 -4.43 -10.91 -9.83
CA GLY A 392 -3.41 -11.20 -8.84
C GLY A 392 -2.78 -9.93 -8.27
N THR A 393 -2.24 -10.03 -7.05
CA THR A 393 -1.52 -8.93 -6.35
C THR A 393 -0.37 -8.32 -7.18
N LEU A 394 0.20 -9.09 -8.11
CA LEU A 394 1.30 -8.66 -8.99
C LEU A 394 0.87 -8.48 -10.45
N ASP A 395 -0.43 -8.49 -10.75
CA ASP A 395 -0.94 -8.27 -12.10
C ASP A 395 -1.14 -6.78 -12.39
N PHE A 396 -0.04 -6.11 -12.74
CA PHE A 396 -0.05 -4.70 -13.17
C PHE A 396 -0.59 -4.50 -14.59
N SER A 397 -1.06 -5.55 -15.24
CA SER A 397 -1.55 -5.57 -16.63
C SER A 397 -2.98 -6.09 -16.74
N ALA A 398 -3.74 -6.02 -15.64
CA ALA A 398 -5.11 -6.52 -15.60
C ALA A 398 -5.96 -5.90 -16.71
N ASN A 399 -6.83 -6.73 -17.30
CA ASN A 399 -7.72 -6.32 -18.38
C ASN A 399 -8.63 -5.17 -17.90
N LYS A 400 -8.79 -4.12 -18.72
CA LYS A 400 -9.57 -2.92 -18.36
C LYS A 400 -11.03 -3.23 -18.06
N ASP A 401 -11.65 -4.16 -18.77
CA ASP A 401 -13.04 -4.56 -18.57
C ASP A 401 -13.18 -5.33 -17.26
N LEU A 402 -12.22 -6.19 -16.92
CA LEU A 402 -12.18 -6.85 -15.61
C LEU A 402 -12.03 -5.83 -14.47
N ILE A 403 -11.13 -4.86 -14.60
CA ILE A 403 -10.96 -3.79 -13.61
C ILE A 403 -12.27 -3.01 -13.43
N THR A 404 -12.90 -2.59 -14.54
CA THR A 404 -14.16 -1.83 -14.54
C THR A 404 -15.27 -2.63 -13.87
N PHE A 405 -15.37 -3.91 -14.22
CA PHE A 405 -16.31 -4.84 -13.61
C PHE A 405 -16.08 -4.98 -12.08
N MET A 406 -14.83 -5.16 -11.66
CA MET A 406 -14.46 -5.26 -10.25
C MET A 406 -14.81 -4.00 -9.45
N GLN A 407 -14.54 -2.82 -10.03
CA GLN A 407 -14.88 -1.53 -9.43
C GLN A 407 -16.39 -1.39 -9.25
N GLY A 408 -17.19 -1.72 -10.27
CA GLY A 408 -18.65 -1.70 -10.16
C GLY A 408 -19.17 -2.65 -9.08
N ARG A 409 -18.56 -3.83 -8.92
CA ARG A 409 -18.93 -4.76 -7.85
C ARG A 409 -18.52 -4.29 -6.45
N ALA A 410 -17.35 -3.69 -6.32
CA ALA A 410 -16.93 -3.08 -5.07
C ALA A 410 -17.91 -1.95 -4.68
N GLU A 411 -18.34 -1.13 -5.64
CA GLU A 411 -19.37 -0.10 -5.43
C GLU A 411 -20.71 -0.73 -4.98
N ASP A 412 -21.18 -1.77 -5.68
CA ASP A 412 -22.41 -2.48 -5.32
C ASP A 412 -22.37 -3.01 -3.88
N LYS A 413 -21.25 -3.59 -3.44
CA LYS A 413 -21.08 -4.10 -2.07
C LYS A 413 -21.12 -3.00 -1.03
N VAL A 414 -20.51 -1.86 -1.33
CA VAL A 414 -20.60 -0.68 -0.46
C VAL A 414 -22.04 -0.18 -0.40
N ARG A 415 -22.74 -0.13 -1.53
CA ARG A 415 -24.14 0.31 -1.58
C ARG A 415 -25.08 -0.63 -0.82
N GLU A 416 -24.91 -1.93 -1.01
CA GLU A 416 -25.64 -2.99 -0.30
C GLU A 416 -25.47 -2.86 1.22
N TYR A 417 -24.23 -2.67 1.68
CA TYR A 417 -23.92 -2.46 3.10
C TYR A 417 -24.67 -1.27 3.71
N PHE A 418 -24.76 -0.15 3.00
CA PHE A 418 -25.46 1.05 3.46
C PHE A 418 -26.97 1.03 3.16
N GLY A 419 -27.52 -0.10 2.69
CA GLY A 419 -28.95 -0.23 2.41
C GLY A 419 -29.44 0.59 1.21
N PHE A 420 -28.54 1.00 0.31
CA PHE A 420 -28.96 1.66 -0.92
C PHE A 420 -29.56 0.63 -1.89
N GLU A 421 -30.80 0.86 -2.31
CA GLU A 421 -31.43 0.02 -3.33
C GLU A 421 -30.59 0.03 -4.63
N ARG A 422 -30.44 -1.15 -5.24
CA ARG A 422 -29.85 -1.27 -6.58
C ARG A 422 -30.78 -0.53 -7.54
N LYS A 423 -30.34 0.64 -8.02
CA LYS A 423 -30.83 1.10 -9.34
C LYS A 423 -30.35 0.03 -10.32
N ASN A 424 -31.27 -0.63 -11.01
CA ASN A 424 -30.91 -1.63 -12.01
C ASN A 424 -29.90 -1.00 -12.96
N LEU A 425 -28.63 -1.46 -12.93
CA LEU A 425 -27.56 -1.06 -13.86
C LEU A 425 -27.78 -1.68 -15.26
N GLY A 426 -29.04 -1.82 -15.65
CA GLY A 426 -29.49 -2.47 -16.88
C GLY A 426 -29.97 -1.51 -17.96
N ASP A 427 -29.86 -0.20 -17.74
CA ASP A 427 -30.17 0.84 -18.74
C ASP A 427 -28.90 1.60 -19.13
#